data_AF-A0A7C3X152-F1
#
_entry.id   AF-A0A7C3X152-F1
#
_cell.length_a   1.000
_cell.length_b   1.000
_cell.length_c   1.000
_cell.angle_alpha   90.00
_cell.angle_beta   90.00
_cell.angle_gamma   90.00
#
_symmetry.space_group_name_H-M   'P 1'
#
loop_
_entity.id
_entity.type
_entity.pdbx_description
1 polymer ?
#
loop_
_entity_poly.entity_id
_entity_poly.type
_entity_poly.pdbx_seq_one_letter_code
_entity_poly.pdbx_strand_id
1 'polypeptide(L)'
;MYSRKNFPWKCLAILAGFAFFEPLLRERATRSAPREPVIWSPSPGESLLLRGLEVIDVANGQILHRRGLLIRDGRIEDLLTEKKASSAAADKVVDASGFYALPGLINAHCHILLPMALDLRPDLLSALGRQAERNLEECITHGVTTVRDAGTLPLLLLRYKERIDRGELLGPRVFYAG
;
A
#
# COMPACT_ATOMS: atom_id res chain seq x y z
N MET A 1 -41.75 -62.12 23.29
CA MET A 1 -40.43 -62.57 22.77
C MET A 1 -39.86 -61.44 21.91
N TYR A 2 -38.60 -61.03 22.16
CA TYR A 2 -37.73 -60.04 21.46
C TYR A 2 -37.93 -59.97 19.93
N SER A 3 -37.63 -58.92 19.13
CA SER A 3 -36.61 -57.86 19.19
C SER A 3 -36.89 -56.76 18.12
N ARG A 4 -36.05 -55.72 18.16
CA ARG A 4 -36.08 -54.36 17.59
C ARG A 4 -35.61 -54.21 16.13
N LYS A 5 -36.21 -53.18 15.48
CA LYS A 5 -35.64 -52.06 14.68
C LYS A 5 -34.89 -52.35 13.37
N ASN A 6 -35.28 -51.62 12.32
CA ASN A 6 -34.36 -50.89 11.44
C ASN A 6 -35.01 -49.62 10.85
N PHE A 7 -34.23 -48.54 10.80
CA PHE A 7 -34.61 -47.13 10.75
C PHE A 7 -34.20 -46.51 9.39
N PRO A 8 -34.99 -45.63 8.74
CA PRO A 8 -34.79 -45.20 7.35
C PRO A 8 -33.90 -43.93 7.17
N TRP A 9 -32.60 -44.10 6.89
CA TRP A 9 -31.68 -43.52 5.86
C TRP A 9 -31.92 -42.14 5.19
N LYS A 10 -32.93 -41.32 5.53
CA LYS A 10 -33.26 -40.09 4.76
C LYS A 10 -32.86 -38.73 5.39
N CYS A 11 -32.03 -38.66 6.42
CA CYS A 11 -31.70 -37.37 7.06
C CYS A 11 -30.20 -37.00 7.14
N LEU A 12 -29.31 -37.56 6.32
CA LEU A 12 -27.86 -37.30 6.42
C LEU A 12 -27.26 -36.57 5.21
N ALA A 13 -27.92 -35.51 4.75
CA ALA A 13 -27.39 -34.65 3.66
C ALA A 13 -27.24 -33.17 4.04
N ILE A 14 -27.41 -32.80 5.31
CA ILE A 14 -27.17 -31.45 5.80
C ILE A 14 -26.41 -31.62 7.11
N LEU A 15 -25.07 -31.59 7.05
CA LEU A 15 -24.14 -31.32 8.18
C LEU A 15 -22.65 -31.56 7.81
N ALA A 16 -22.32 -31.97 6.58
CA ALA A 16 -20.92 -32.15 6.14
C ALA A 16 -20.33 -30.94 5.37
N GLY A 17 -20.95 -29.75 5.46
CA GLY A 17 -20.53 -28.55 4.72
C GLY A 17 -19.86 -27.45 5.55
N PHE A 18 -19.90 -27.52 6.88
CA PHE A 18 -19.40 -26.43 7.74
C PHE A 18 -18.00 -26.67 8.34
N ALA A 19 -17.49 -27.91 8.32
CA ALA A 19 -16.23 -28.24 9.00
C ALA A 19 -14.95 -28.01 8.18
N PHE A 20 -15.05 -27.67 6.89
CA PHE A 20 -13.87 -27.44 6.03
C PHE A 20 -13.62 -25.96 5.68
N PHE A 21 -14.55 -25.06 6.01
CA PHE A 21 -14.39 -23.62 5.71
C PHE A 21 -13.90 -22.78 6.89
N GLU A 22 -14.02 -23.29 8.13
CA GLU A 22 -13.51 -22.60 9.32
C GLU A 22 -11.98 -22.46 9.36
N PRO A 23 -11.15 -23.47 9.00
CA PRO A 23 -9.70 -23.34 9.11
C PRO A 23 -9.12 -22.29 8.17
N LEU A 24 -9.72 -22.13 6.99
CA LEU A 24 -9.28 -21.18 5.97
C LEU A 24 -9.66 -19.72 6.30
N LEU A 25 -10.71 -19.52 7.09
CA LEU A 25 -11.13 -18.19 7.56
C LEU A 25 -10.41 -17.79 8.85
N ARG A 26 -9.94 -18.75 9.66
CA ARG A 26 -9.17 -18.49 10.89
C ARG A 26 -7.77 -17.93 10.59
N GLU A 27 -7.15 -18.32 9.48
CA GLU A 27 -5.87 -17.73 9.04
C GLU A 27 -6.00 -16.28 8.55
N ARG A 28 -7.19 -15.84 8.14
CA ARG A 28 -7.42 -14.45 7.66
C ARG A 28 -7.64 -13.41 8.75
N ALA A 29 -7.64 -13.81 10.02
CA ALA A 29 -8.12 -12.96 11.12
C ALA A 29 -7.07 -12.62 12.19
N THR A 30 -5.78 -12.72 11.90
CA THR A 30 -4.78 -11.96 12.69
C THR A 30 -4.42 -10.71 11.90
N ARG A 31 -5.29 -9.68 11.93
CA ARG A 31 -4.79 -8.33 11.63
C ARG A 31 -3.64 -8.10 12.60
N SER A 32 -2.45 -7.78 12.10
CA SER A 32 -1.35 -7.32 12.93
C SER A 32 -1.89 -6.26 13.88
N ALA A 33 -1.55 -6.35 15.17
CA ALA A 33 -1.94 -5.30 16.11
C ALA A 33 -1.55 -3.95 15.50
N PRO A 34 -2.43 -2.93 15.51
CA PRO A 34 -2.10 -1.62 14.98
C PRO A 34 -0.81 -1.13 15.66
N ARG A 35 0.22 -0.89 14.87
CA ARG A 35 1.45 -0.24 15.35
C ARG A 35 1.38 1.23 14.97
N GLU A 36 1.94 2.09 15.81
CA GLU A 36 2.05 3.50 15.47
C GLU A 36 2.84 3.66 14.16
N PRO A 37 2.41 4.57 13.27
CA PRO A 37 3.12 4.79 12.02
C PRO A 37 4.53 5.29 12.33
N VAL A 38 5.53 4.64 11.71
CA VAL A 38 6.89 5.16 11.76
C VAL A 38 6.99 6.32 10.79
N ILE A 39 6.94 7.53 11.33
CA ILE A 39 7.25 8.74 10.59
C ILE A 39 8.78 8.91 10.58
N TRP A 40 9.34 9.10 9.39
CA TRP A 40 10.75 9.37 9.20
C TRP A 40 10.94 10.43 8.12
N SER A 41 11.62 11.51 8.50
CA SER A 41 12.00 12.62 7.63
C SER A 41 13.51 12.76 7.70
N PRO A 42 14.27 12.09 6.81
CA PRO A 42 15.72 12.02 6.91
C PRO A 42 16.38 13.39 6.77
N SER A 43 17.39 13.63 7.60
CA SER A 43 18.44 14.61 7.29
C SER A 43 19.44 14.02 6.29
N PRO A 44 20.19 14.84 5.53
CA PRO A 44 21.25 14.34 4.66
C PRO A 44 22.26 13.46 5.42
N GLY A 45 22.55 12.28 4.88
CA GLY A 45 23.39 11.22 5.44
C GLY A 45 22.67 10.23 6.35
N GLU A 46 21.45 10.52 6.80
CA GLU A 46 20.73 9.72 7.79
C GLU A 46 20.19 8.41 7.20
N SER A 47 20.31 7.34 7.98
CA SER A 47 19.95 5.98 7.59
C SER A 47 18.86 5.36 8.48
N LEU A 48 17.93 4.68 7.84
CA LEU A 48 16.85 3.89 8.45
C LEU A 48 16.98 2.43 8.02
N LEU A 49 17.00 1.53 8.99
CA LEU A 49 16.94 0.08 8.76
C LEU A 49 15.59 -0.47 9.24
N LEU A 50 14.79 -0.98 8.31
CA LEU A 50 13.61 -1.78 8.61
C LEU A 50 14.01 -3.25 8.64
N ARG A 51 13.86 -3.95 9.77
CA ARG A 51 14.27 -5.36 9.95
C ARG A 51 13.09 -6.31 9.99
N GLY A 52 13.29 -7.53 9.50
CA GLY A 52 12.30 -8.61 9.62
C GLY A 52 11.15 -8.51 8.62
N LEU A 53 11.30 -7.74 7.55
CA LEU A 53 10.28 -7.58 6.52
C LEU A 53 10.07 -8.85 5.69
N GLU A 54 8.82 -9.11 5.36
CA GLU A 54 8.43 -9.99 4.28
C GLU A 54 8.39 -9.17 2.98
N VAL A 55 9.44 -9.22 2.16
CA VAL A 55 9.56 -8.35 0.98
C VAL A 55 8.93 -9.03 -0.23
N ILE A 56 7.93 -8.39 -0.82
CA ILE A 56 7.26 -8.84 -2.05
C ILE A 56 8.13 -8.44 -3.24
N ASP A 57 8.86 -9.41 -3.77
CA ASP A 57 9.64 -9.27 -5.00
C ASP A 57 8.72 -9.48 -6.21
N VAL A 58 8.10 -8.38 -6.63
CA VAL A 58 7.16 -8.37 -7.76
C VAL A 58 7.80 -8.74 -9.09
N ALA A 59 9.13 -8.55 -9.24
CA ALA A 59 9.83 -8.86 -10.48
C ALA A 59 9.97 -10.37 -10.69
N ASN A 60 10.23 -11.10 -9.61
CA ASN A 60 10.40 -12.55 -9.64
C ASN A 60 9.17 -13.32 -9.14
N GLY A 61 8.12 -12.64 -8.69
CA GLY A 61 6.87 -13.25 -8.23
C GLY A 61 7.04 -14.07 -6.94
N GLN A 62 7.94 -13.65 -6.05
CA GLN A 62 8.27 -14.38 -4.82
C GLN A 62 8.22 -13.49 -3.58
N ILE A 63 8.14 -14.12 -2.40
CA ILE A 63 8.28 -13.43 -1.11
C ILE A 63 9.68 -13.73 -0.58
N LEU A 64 10.43 -12.68 -0.28
CA LEU A 64 11.73 -12.77 0.36
C LEU A 64 11.54 -12.61 1.87
N HIS A 65 11.73 -13.70 2.59
CA HIS A 65 11.47 -13.77 4.03
C HIS A 65 12.55 -13.07 4.87
N ARG A 66 12.10 -12.44 5.97
CA ARG A 66 12.93 -11.88 7.06
C ARG A 66 14.07 -10.98 6.59
N ARG A 67 13.81 -10.10 5.63
CA ARG A 67 14.81 -9.19 5.05
C ARG A 67 14.98 -7.92 5.87
N GLY A 68 16.13 -7.27 5.68
CA GLY A 68 16.37 -5.91 6.13
C GLY A 68 16.34 -4.94 4.95
N LEU A 69 15.58 -3.86 5.04
CA LEU A 69 15.59 -2.78 4.04
C LEU A 69 16.37 -1.60 4.62
N LEU A 70 17.56 -1.34 4.07
CA LEU A 70 18.39 -0.20 4.47
C LEU A 70 18.09 0.97 3.54
N ILE A 71 17.75 2.11 4.13
CA ILE A 71 17.36 3.32 3.44
C ILE A 71 18.30 4.43 3.90
N ARG A 72 18.87 5.20 2.98
CA ARG A 72 19.68 6.39 3.26
C ARG A 72 19.19 7.53 2.38
N ASP A 73 19.07 8.73 2.93
CA ASP A 73 18.64 9.92 2.17
C ASP A 73 17.30 9.71 1.42
N GLY A 74 16.38 8.97 2.03
CA GLY A 74 15.09 8.63 1.42
C GLY A 74 15.17 7.67 0.23
N ARG A 75 16.33 7.05 -0.04
CA ARG A 75 16.54 6.06 -1.10
C ARG A 75 16.89 4.70 -0.50
N ILE A 76 16.40 3.64 -1.12
CA ILE A 76 16.80 2.28 -0.77
C ILE A 76 18.28 2.13 -1.14
N GLU A 77 19.13 1.90 -0.12
CA GLU A 77 20.56 1.68 -0.26
C GLU A 77 20.86 0.19 -0.49
N ASP A 78 20.24 -0.71 0.30
CA ASP A 78 20.44 -2.15 0.15
C ASP A 78 19.24 -2.97 0.68
N LEU A 79 19.10 -4.18 0.14
CA LEU A 79 18.20 -5.22 0.63
C LEU A 79 19.02 -6.35 1.27
N LEU A 80 19.10 -6.31 2.59
CA LEU A 80 19.92 -7.19 3.40
C LEU A 80 19.24 -8.54 3.66
N THR A 81 20.03 -9.61 3.62
CA THR A 81 19.67 -10.89 4.25
C THR A 81 19.44 -10.72 5.75
N GLU A 82 18.66 -11.58 6.38
CA GLU A 82 18.44 -11.55 7.85
C GLU A 82 19.76 -11.44 8.64
N LYS A 83 20.74 -12.30 8.34
CA LYS A 83 22.04 -12.32 9.05
C LYS A 83 22.75 -10.96 8.97
N LYS A 84 22.84 -10.38 7.77
CA LYS A 84 23.45 -9.05 7.57
C LYS A 84 22.63 -7.96 8.25
N ALA A 85 21.31 -8.03 8.15
CA ALA A 85 20.42 -7.06 8.77
C ALA A 85 20.65 -7.02 10.29
N SER A 86 20.78 -8.19 10.95
CA SER A 86 21.02 -8.33 12.41
C SER A 86 22.33 -7.72 12.92
N SER A 87 23.34 -7.56 12.06
CA SER A 87 24.62 -6.91 12.41
C SER A 87 24.78 -5.50 11.82
N ALA A 88 23.87 -5.05 10.96
CA ALA A 88 23.94 -3.73 10.34
C ALA A 88 23.66 -2.62 11.37
N ALA A 89 24.43 -1.54 11.29
CA ALA A 89 24.20 -0.30 12.00
C ALA A 89 23.47 0.70 11.09
N ALA A 90 22.51 1.42 11.65
CA ALA A 90 21.81 2.53 11.01
C ALA A 90 21.43 3.54 12.11
N ASP A 91 21.18 4.79 11.73
CA ASP A 91 20.83 5.86 12.67
C ASP A 91 19.48 5.56 13.36
N LYS A 92 18.55 4.96 12.62
CA LYS A 92 17.27 4.47 13.13
C LYS A 92 17.08 3.00 12.72
N VAL A 93 16.70 2.17 13.69
CA VAL A 93 16.37 0.75 13.44
C VAL A 93 14.94 0.48 13.90
N VAL A 94 14.14 -0.13 13.04
CA VAL A 94 12.74 -0.47 13.30
C VAL A 94 12.54 -1.96 13.08
N ASP A 95 11.92 -2.62 14.05
CA ASP A 95 11.42 -3.98 13.87
C ASP A 95 10.09 -3.98 13.12
N ALA A 96 10.15 -4.44 11.87
CA ALA A 96 9.03 -4.59 10.97
C ALA A 96 8.64 -6.07 10.78
N SER A 97 9.03 -6.95 11.71
CA SER A 97 8.59 -8.34 11.74
C SER A 97 7.06 -8.45 11.72
N GLY A 98 6.55 -9.31 10.83
CA GLY A 98 5.11 -9.49 10.60
C GLY A 98 4.49 -8.49 9.62
N PHE A 99 5.28 -7.59 9.02
CA PHE A 99 4.84 -6.72 7.94
C PHE A 99 5.36 -7.17 6.59
N TYR A 100 4.56 -6.90 5.56
CA TYR A 100 4.98 -7.03 4.18
C TYR A 100 5.44 -5.67 3.65
N ALA A 101 6.53 -5.68 2.90
CA ALA A 101 6.95 -4.53 2.10
C ALA A 101 6.69 -4.81 0.63
N LEU A 102 6.02 -3.87 -0.04
CA LEU A 102 5.84 -3.83 -1.48
C LEU A 102 6.39 -2.51 -2.04
N PRO A 103 6.74 -2.46 -3.34
CA PRO A 103 6.94 -1.18 -4.00
C PRO A 103 5.72 -0.28 -3.85
N GLY A 104 5.93 1.03 -3.81
CA GLY A 104 4.83 1.99 -3.83
C GLY A 104 3.99 1.81 -5.10
N LEU A 105 2.66 1.92 -4.96
CA LEU A 105 1.75 1.65 -6.05
C LEU A 105 1.86 2.74 -7.14
N ILE A 106 1.71 2.32 -8.39
CA ILE A 106 1.79 3.19 -9.56
C ILE A 106 0.45 3.18 -10.26
N ASN A 107 -0.23 4.33 -10.32
CA ASN A 107 -1.41 4.50 -11.15
C ASN A 107 -0.99 4.98 -12.54
N ALA A 108 -0.99 4.07 -13.51
CA ALA A 108 -0.51 4.35 -14.86
C ALA A 108 -1.50 5.14 -15.75
N HIS A 109 -2.75 5.32 -15.30
CA HIS A 109 -3.77 5.98 -16.09
C HIS A 109 -4.79 6.68 -15.18
N CYS A 110 -4.63 7.98 -14.99
CA CYS A 110 -5.58 8.80 -14.26
C CYS A 110 -5.82 10.15 -14.94
N HIS A 111 -6.85 10.85 -14.49
CA HIS A 111 -7.12 12.24 -14.85
C HIS A 111 -7.23 13.07 -13.57
N ILE A 112 -6.09 13.36 -12.93
CA ILE A 112 -6.05 13.70 -11.51
C ILE A 112 -6.69 15.04 -11.17
N LEU A 113 -6.73 15.95 -12.15
CA LEU A 113 -7.36 17.28 -12.00
C LEU A 113 -8.67 17.43 -12.78
N LEU A 114 -9.09 16.44 -13.58
CA LEU A 114 -10.35 16.57 -14.32
C LEU A 114 -11.52 16.17 -13.43
N PRO A 115 -12.49 17.06 -13.18
CA PRO A 115 -13.77 16.65 -12.68
C PRO A 115 -14.51 15.93 -13.80
N MET A 116 -15.38 14.98 -13.46
CA MET A 116 -16.35 14.42 -14.41
C MET A 116 -17.46 15.42 -14.81
N ALA A 117 -17.28 16.72 -14.50
CA ALA A 117 -18.25 17.77 -14.77
C ALA A 117 -17.90 18.47 -16.08
N LEU A 118 -18.77 18.32 -17.08
CA LEU A 118 -18.62 18.91 -18.42
C LEU A 118 -18.86 20.43 -18.46
N ASP A 119 -19.35 21.04 -17.38
CA ASP A 119 -19.75 22.44 -17.34
C ASP A 119 -18.90 23.24 -16.35
N LEU A 120 -18.02 24.11 -16.86
CA LEU A 120 -17.05 24.89 -16.09
C LEU A 120 -17.66 26.21 -15.61
N ARG A 121 -18.42 26.16 -14.50
CA ARG A 121 -18.94 27.37 -13.85
C ARG A 121 -17.89 28.01 -12.91
N PRO A 122 -17.93 29.33 -12.63
CA PRO A 122 -16.91 29.99 -11.80
C PRO A 122 -16.78 29.44 -10.36
N ASP A 123 -17.90 29.04 -9.75
CA ASP A 123 -17.94 28.34 -8.46
C ASP A 123 -17.20 26.99 -8.53
N LEU A 124 -17.30 26.30 -9.67
CA LEU A 124 -16.61 25.04 -9.92
C LEU A 124 -15.09 25.22 -9.95
N LEU A 125 -14.54 26.35 -10.41
CA LEU A 125 -13.09 26.59 -10.44
C LEU A 125 -12.46 26.57 -9.02
N SER A 126 -13.14 27.13 -8.03
CA SER A 126 -12.66 27.09 -6.63
C SER A 126 -12.79 25.70 -6.01
N ALA A 127 -13.88 24.97 -6.34
CA ALA A 127 -14.08 23.59 -5.92
C ALA A 127 -13.03 22.67 -6.56
N LEU A 128 -12.63 22.95 -7.79
CA LEU A 128 -11.61 22.21 -8.52
C LEU A 128 -10.25 22.24 -7.85
N GLY A 129 -9.82 23.41 -7.36
CA GLY A 129 -8.54 23.52 -6.67
C GLY A 129 -8.47 22.65 -5.41
N ARG A 130 -9.53 22.69 -4.57
CA ARG A 130 -9.62 21.85 -3.36
C ARG A 130 -9.75 20.37 -3.69
N GLN A 131 -10.53 20.03 -4.72
CA GLN A 131 -10.70 18.65 -5.14
C GLN A 131 -9.39 18.07 -5.69
N ALA A 132 -8.63 18.86 -6.45
CA ALA A 132 -7.31 18.47 -6.96
C ALA A 132 -6.34 18.14 -5.82
N GLU A 133 -6.22 19.01 -4.83
CA GLU A 133 -5.35 18.77 -3.67
C GLU A 133 -5.75 17.50 -2.91
N ARG A 134 -7.06 17.28 -2.71
CA ARG A 134 -7.58 16.04 -2.12
C ARG A 134 -7.26 14.81 -2.95
N ASN A 135 -7.45 14.86 -4.27
CA ASN A 135 -7.13 13.72 -5.15
C ASN A 135 -5.65 13.33 -5.05
N LEU A 136 -4.75 14.31 -4.92
CA LEU A 136 -3.32 14.09 -4.77
C LEU A 136 -2.98 13.49 -3.39
N GLU A 137 -3.58 14.00 -2.32
CA GLU A 137 -3.44 13.45 -0.96
C GLU A 137 -3.96 12.01 -0.87
N GLU A 138 -5.14 11.74 -1.44
CA GLU A 138 -5.78 10.42 -1.46
C GLU A 138 -4.90 9.36 -2.10
N CYS A 139 -4.12 9.71 -3.13
CA CYS A 139 -3.15 8.80 -3.73
C CYS A 139 -2.16 8.29 -2.67
N ILE A 140 -1.53 9.19 -1.93
CA ILE A 140 -0.51 8.84 -0.92
C ILE A 140 -1.14 8.03 0.22
N THR A 141 -2.31 8.45 0.72
CA THR A 141 -3.03 7.77 1.81
C THR A 141 -3.39 6.33 1.46
N HIS A 142 -3.60 6.03 0.17
CA HIS A 142 -3.89 4.70 -0.35
C HIS A 142 -2.66 3.97 -0.93
N GLY A 143 -1.45 4.49 -0.68
CA GLY A 143 -0.18 3.85 -1.08
C GLY A 143 0.22 4.05 -2.55
N VAL A 144 -0.52 4.87 -3.31
CA VAL A 144 -0.15 5.29 -4.68
C VAL A 144 0.87 6.42 -4.59
N THR A 145 2.14 6.08 -4.82
CA THR A 145 3.26 7.02 -4.70
C THR A 145 3.63 7.67 -6.04
N THR A 146 3.15 7.13 -7.15
CA THR A 146 3.42 7.64 -8.50
C THR A 146 2.17 7.54 -9.37
N VAL A 147 1.91 8.58 -10.15
CA VAL A 147 0.80 8.62 -11.11
C VAL A 147 1.29 9.04 -12.49
N ARG A 148 0.60 8.56 -13.53
CA ARG A 148 0.68 9.10 -14.89
C ARG A 148 -0.68 9.67 -15.27
N ASP A 149 -0.75 10.99 -15.36
CA ASP A 149 -1.93 11.68 -15.86
C ASP A 149 -2.04 11.48 -17.39
N ALA A 150 -3.16 10.94 -17.84
CA ALA A 150 -3.43 10.59 -19.22
C ALA A 150 -4.07 11.73 -20.04
N GLY A 151 -4.27 12.89 -19.43
CA GLY A 151 -4.81 14.08 -20.07
C GLY A 151 -5.63 14.91 -19.08
N THR A 152 -5.20 16.13 -18.82
CA THR A 152 -5.91 17.09 -17.97
C THR A 152 -5.57 18.51 -18.39
N LEU A 153 -5.88 19.51 -17.57
CA LEU A 153 -5.47 20.90 -17.75
C LEU A 153 -3.93 21.05 -17.57
N PRO A 154 -3.12 21.17 -18.63
CA PRO A 154 -1.66 20.96 -18.53
C PRO A 154 -0.96 22.02 -17.68
N LEU A 155 -1.28 23.30 -17.87
CA LEU A 155 -0.67 24.39 -17.10
C LEU A 155 -0.97 24.30 -15.60
N LEU A 156 -2.17 23.83 -15.25
CA LEU A 156 -2.55 23.63 -13.86
C LEU A 156 -1.82 22.43 -13.27
N LEU A 157 -1.70 21.33 -14.04
CA LEU A 157 -0.94 20.15 -13.63
C LEU A 157 0.53 20.48 -13.35
N LEU A 158 1.17 21.27 -14.22
CA LEU A 158 2.55 21.69 -13.99
C LEU A 158 2.69 22.43 -12.64
N ARG A 159 1.78 23.35 -12.32
CA ARG A 159 1.81 24.06 -11.02
C ARG A 159 1.68 23.12 -9.83
N TYR A 160 0.77 22.15 -9.90
CA TYR A 160 0.61 21.15 -8.83
C TYR A 160 1.83 20.25 -8.71
N LYS A 161 2.35 19.77 -9.84
CA LYS A 161 3.56 18.95 -9.89
C LYS A 161 4.76 19.68 -9.27
N GLU A 162 4.98 20.94 -9.62
CA GLU A 162 6.08 21.73 -9.07
C GLU A 162 5.97 21.92 -7.55
N ARG A 163 4.75 22.16 -7.03
CA ARG A 163 4.51 22.24 -5.58
C ARG A 163 4.82 20.92 -4.88
N ILE A 164 4.45 19.79 -5.50
CA ILE A 164 4.79 18.45 -4.97
C ILE A 164 6.30 18.21 -5.00
N ASP A 165 6.96 18.53 -6.12
CA ASP A 165 8.40 18.32 -6.30
C ASP A 165 9.22 19.18 -5.30
N ARG A 166 8.69 20.34 -4.87
CA ARG A 166 9.26 21.18 -3.80
C ARG A 166 8.84 20.77 -2.38
N GLY A 167 7.97 19.79 -2.22
CA GLY A 167 7.44 19.36 -0.92
C GLY A 167 6.44 20.32 -0.27
N GLU A 168 5.91 21.29 -1.03
CA GLU A 168 4.91 22.26 -0.57
C GLU A 168 3.49 21.69 -0.57
N LEU A 169 3.26 20.60 -1.30
CA LEU A 169 1.99 19.91 -1.39
C LEU A 169 2.22 18.40 -1.27
N LEU A 170 1.45 17.74 -0.40
CA LEU A 170 1.44 16.29 -0.31
C LEU A 170 0.80 15.71 -1.57
N GLY A 171 1.52 14.84 -2.27
CA GLY A 171 1.03 14.18 -3.47
C GLY A 171 2.00 13.17 -4.05
N PRO A 172 1.54 12.35 -5.01
CA PRO A 172 2.37 11.37 -5.69
C PRO A 172 3.36 12.05 -6.63
N ARG A 173 4.42 11.33 -7.01
CA ARG A 173 5.23 11.72 -8.16
C ARG A 173 4.35 11.73 -9.41
N VAL A 174 4.29 12.86 -10.10
CA VAL A 174 3.45 13.04 -11.29
C VAL A 174 4.27 12.94 -12.58
N PHE A 175 3.86 12.04 -13.46
CA PHE A 175 4.13 12.03 -14.91
C PHE A 175 2.86 12.40 -15.67
N TYR A 176 2.97 12.89 -16.90
CA TYR A 176 1.81 13.31 -17.68
C TYR A 176 1.99 13.12 -19.18
N ALA A 177 0.88 13.01 -19.91
CA ALA A 177 0.86 13.00 -21.36
C ALA A 177 0.85 14.43 -21.91
N GLY A 178 1.81 14.74 -22.79
CA GLY A 178 2.01 16.08 -23.35
C GLY A 178 3.35 16.67 -22.97
#